data_AF-B1HQB3-F1
#
_entry.id   AF-B1HQB3-F1
#
_cell.length_a   1.000
_cell.length_b   1.000
_cell.length_c   1.000
_cell.angle_alpha   90.00
_cell.angle_beta   90.00
_cell.angle_gamma   90.00
#
_symmetry.space_group_name_H-M   'P 1'
#
loop_
_entity.id
_entity.type
_entity.pdbx_description
1 polymer ?
#
loop_
_entity_poly.entity_id
_entity_poly.type
_entity_poly.pdbx_seq_one_letter_code
_entity_poly.pdbx_strand_id
1 'polypeptide(L)'
;MFVYKYYGLAAFVVLLDQWTKWLIVKNMEYGERIAVVDPWFGILSHRNRGAAWGMLEGQMWLFSIVTIAVICAIVYFYHKEAKGKPIFQVGLNAITWWSNRELYRSFI
;
A
#
# COMPACT_ATOMS: atom_id res chain seq x y z
N MET A 1 -16.28 1.38 21.38
CA MET A 1 -17.17 2.18 20.49
C MET A 1 -16.24 2.97 19.56
N PHE A 2 -15.86 2.54 18.35
CA PHE A 2 -16.61 2.40 17.10
C PHE A 2 -15.75 1.65 16.05
N VAL A 3 -15.51 0.34 16.21
CA VAL A 3 -14.62 -0.42 15.28
C VAL A 3 -15.17 -0.43 13.83
N TYR A 4 -16.50 -0.42 13.69
CA TYR A 4 -17.21 -0.42 12.41
C TYR A 4 -17.05 0.86 11.56
N LYS A 5 -16.83 2.02 12.18
CA LYS A 5 -16.58 3.27 11.43
C LYS A 5 -15.24 3.22 10.67
N TYR A 6 -14.25 2.53 11.24
CA TYR A 6 -12.93 2.39 10.62
C TYR A 6 -12.92 1.42 9.44
N TYR A 7 -13.79 0.39 9.45
CA TYR A 7 -13.92 -0.52 8.31
C TYR A 7 -14.50 0.18 7.07
N GLY A 8 -15.48 1.07 7.23
CA GLY A 8 -16.03 1.85 6.12
C GLY A 8 -14.97 2.74 5.47
N LEU A 9 -14.17 3.45 6.28
CA LEU A 9 -13.06 4.27 5.80
C LEU A 9 -11.98 3.41 5.11
N ALA A 10 -11.60 2.28 5.71
CA ALA A 10 -10.62 1.37 5.12
C ALA A 10 -11.08 0.81 3.76
N ALA A 11 -12.34 0.39 3.66
CA ALA A 11 -12.93 -0.08 2.42
C ALA A 11 -12.96 1.03 1.36
N PHE A 12 -13.37 2.24 1.72
CA PHE A 12 -13.35 3.40 0.83
C PHE A 12 -11.94 3.70 0.31
N VAL A 13 -10.92 3.72 1.18
CA VAL A 13 -9.53 3.96 0.78
C VAL A 13 -9.01 2.88 -0.16
N VAL A 14 -9.32 1.60 0.09
CA VAL A 14 -8.94 0.49 -0.79
C VAL A 14 -9.63 0.59 -2.15
N LEU A 15 -10.93 0.87 -2.18
CA LEU A 15 -11.68 1.04 -3.42
C LEU A 15 -11.17 2.23 -4.23
N LEU A 16 -10.87 3.36 -3.57
CA LEU A 16 -10.33 4.54 -4.22
C LEU A 16 -8.92 4.29 -4.79
N ASP A 17 -8.06 3.58 -4.06
CA ASP A 17 -6.71 3.20 -4.51
C ASP A 17 -6.76 2.29 -5.76
N GLN A 18 -7.63 1.27 -5.77
CA GLN A 18 -7.78 0.38 -6.91
C GLN A 18 -8.46 1.05 -8.11
N TRP A 19 -9.49 1.87 -7.84
CA TRP A 19 -10.19 2.61 -8.89
C TRP A 19 -9.28 3.60 -9.60
N THR A 20 -8.47 4.36 -8.85
CA THR A 20 -7.50 5.30 -9.45
C THR A 20 -6.44 4.59 -10.29
N LYS A 21 -5.87 3.47 -9.81
CA LYS A 21 -4.94 2.64 -10.61
C LYS A 21 -5.60 2.13 -11.89
N TRP A 22 -6.83 1.65 -11.79
CA TRP A 22 -7.59 1.19 -12.95
C TRP A 22 -7.81 2.30 -13.98
N LEU A 23 -8.15 3.52 -13.53
CA LEU A 23 -8.26 4.68 -14.42
C LEU A 23 -6.95 4.98 -15.16
N ILE A 24 -5.80 4.91 -14.48
CA ILE A 24 -4.49 5.11 -15.12
C ILE A 24 -4.22 4.02 -16.16
N VAL A 25 -4.44 2.74 -15.84
CA VAL A 25 -4.21 1.62 -16.78
C VAL A 25 -5.10 1.72 -18.01
N LYS A 26 -6.34 2.20 -17.85
CA LYS A 26 -7.36 2.19 -18.91
C LYS A 26 -7.33 3.41 -19.81
N ASN A 27 -6.80 4.54 -19.34
CA ASN A 27 -6.84 5.83 -20.05
C ASN A 27 -5.46 6.42 -20.36
N MET A 28 -4.35 5.82 -19.90
CA MET A 28 -3.00 6.33 -20.18
C MET A 28 -2.10 5.25 -20.77
N GLU A 29 -1.26 5.64 -21.72
CA GLU A 29 -0.17 4.80 -22.22
C GLU A 29 0.92 4.63 -21.14
N TYR A 30 1.71 3.56 -21.24
CA TYR A 30 2.82 3.35 -20.33
C TYR A 30 3.89 4.43 -20.53
N GLY A 31 4.29 5.12 -19.46
CA GLY A 31 5.24 6.23 -19.51
C GLY A 31 4.62 7.59 -19.83
N GLU A 32 3.32 7.64 -20.16
CA GLU A 32 2.62 8.90 -20.42
C GLU A 32 2.58 9.79 -19.16
N ARG A 33 2.80 11.10 -19.34
CA ARG A 33 2.66 12.12 -18.29
C ARG A 33 1.56 13.11 -18.67
N ILE A 34 0.52 13.19 -17.84
CA ILE A 34 -0.51 14.23 -17.92
C ILE A 34 -0.19 15.31 -16.90
N ALA A 35 0.05 16.53 -17.37
CA ALA A 35 0.23 17.68 -16.50
C ALA A 35 -1.07 18.05 -15.78
N VAL A 36 -0.98 18.38 -14.49
CA VAL A 36 -2.11 18.87 -13.70
C VAL A 36 -1.85 20.30 -13.24
N VAL A 37 -0.64 20.58 -12.75
CA VAL A 37 -0.17 21.93 -12.42
C VAL A 37 1.26 22.05 -12.92
N ASP A 38 1.46 22.58 -14.13
CA ASP A 38 2.82 22.69 -14.69
C ASP A 38 3.64 23.80 -14.02
N PRO A 39 4.98 23.59 -13.85
CA PRO A 39 5.72 22.36 -14.14
C PRO A 39 5.73 21.35 -12.96
N TRP A 40 5.13 21.70 -11.83
CA TRP A 40 5.35 21.06 -10.53
C TRP A 40 4.69 19.69 -10.37
N PHE A 41 3.49 19.50 -10.94
CA PHE A 41 2.68 18.33 -10.67
C PHE A 41 2.09 17.75 -11.96
N GLY A 42 2.37 16.47 -12.17
CA GLY A 42 1.80 15.68 -13.25
C GLY A 42 1.58 14.24 -12.80
N ILE A 43 0.60 13.60 -13.42
CA ILE A 43 0.31 12.19 -13.25
C ILE A 43 1.16 11.42 -14.25
N LEU A 44 1.99 10.50 -13.78
CA LEU A 44 2.85 9.66 -14.61
C LEU A 44 2.37 8.20 -14.56
N SER A 45 2.13 7.60 -15.71
CA SER A 45 1.82 6.18 -15.83
C SER A 45 3.10 5.35 -15.67
N HIS A 46 3.44 5.01 -14.42
CA HIS A 46 4.59 4.18 -14.09
C HIS A 46 4.16 2.78 -13.58
N ARG A 47 4.99 1.78 -13.80
CA ARG A 47 4.80 0.38 -13.36
C ARG A 47 6.04 -0.03 -12.59
N ASN A 48 5.94 -0.08 -11.26
CA ASN A 48 7.06 -0.45 -10.42
C ASN A 48 7.14 -1.99 -10.31
N ARG A 49 8.24 -2.58 -10.79
CA ARG A 49 8.51 -4.03 -10.77
C ARG A 49 9.49 -4.46 -9.67
N GLY A 50 9.90 -3.52 -8.81
CA GLY A 50 10.79 -3.76 -7.68
C GLY A 50 10.42 -2.92 -6.45
N ALA A 51 11.33 -2.85 -5.49
CA ALA A 51 11.23 -1.98 -4.32
C ALA A 51 11.34 -0.49 -4.68
N ALA A 52 11.37 0.35 -3.65
CA ALA A 52 11.84 1.72 -3.79
C ALA A 52 13.19 1.76 -4.54
N TRP A 53 13.34 2.74 -5.44
CA TRP A 53 14.50 2.92 -6.32
C TRP A 53 14.81 1.75 -7.27
N GLY A 54 13.83 0.90 -7.59
CA GLY A 54 14.03 -0.22 -8.53
C GLY A 54 14.89 -1.35 -7.99
N MET A 55 15.19 -1.36 -6.68
CA MET A 55 15.91 -2.46 -6.05
C MET A 55 15.11 -3.76 -6.14
N LEU A 56 15.80 -4.91 -6.28
CA LEU A 56 15.16 -6.24 -6.33
C LEU A 56 14.08 -6.38 -7.43
N GLU A 57 14.27 -5.71 -8.57
CA GLU A 57 13.37 -5.84 -9.72
C GLU A 57 13.21 -7.30 -10.15
N GLY A 58 11.96 -7.72 -10.40
CA GLY A 58 11.65 -9.09 -10.82
C GLY A 58 11.71 -10.13 -9.70
N GLN A 59 12.06 -9.75 -8.47
CA GLN A 59 12.13 -10.63 -7.31
C GLN A 59 10.92 -10.47 -6.37
N MET A 60 9.71 -10.31 -6.94
CA MET A 60 8.47 -10.04 -6.18
C MET A 60 8.16 -11.09 -5.10
N TRP A 61 8.61 -12.34 -5.28
CA TRP A 61 8.46 -13.40 -4.29
C TRP A 61 9.17 -13.11 -2.96
N LEU A 62 10.30 -12.38 -2.97
CA LEU A 62 11.00 -11.95 -1.74
C LEU A 62 10.12 -11.00 -0.92
N PHE A 63 9.41 -10.09 -1.60
CA PHE A 63 8.49 -9.15 -0.94
C PHE A 63 7.32 -9.87 -0.29
N SER A 64 6.82 -10.95 -0.89
CA SER A 64 5.79 -11.78 -0.28
C SER A 64 6.26 -12.41 1.04
N ILE A 65 7.49 -12.96 1.07
CA ILE A 65 8.07 -13.54 2.28
C ILE A 65 8.27 -12.49 3.36
N VAL A 66 8.88 -11.35 3.02
CA VAL A 66 9.11 -10.25 3.96
C VAL A 66 7.79 -9.72 4.50
N THR A 67 6.77 -9.58 3.64
CA THR A 67 5.44 -9.13 4.07
C THR A 67 4.81 -10.09 5.08
N ILE A 68 4.86 -11.40 4.84
CA ILE A 68 4.35 -12.40 5.79
C ILE A 68 5.09 -12.27 7.14
N ALA A 69 6.42 -12.14 7.11
CA ALA A 69 7.22 -11.97 8.32
C ALA A 69 6.84 -10.69 9.09
N VAL A 70 6.66 -9.57 8.39
CA VAL A 70 6.23 -8.29 8.98
C VAL A 70 4.83 -8.40 9.58
N ILE A 71 3.88 -9.05 8.90
CA ILE A 71 2.53 -9.29 9.44
C ILE A 71 2.60 -10.10 10.73
N CYS A 72 3.37 -11.19 10.76
CA CYS A 72 3.59 -11.99 11.98
C CYS A 72 4.18 -11.15 13.12
N ALA A 73 5.20 -10.31 12.82
CA ALA A 73 5.79 -9.42 13.81
C ALA A 73 4.79 -8.38 14.34
N ILE A 74 3.96 -7.79 13.46
CA ILE A 74 2.92 -6.85 13.88
C ILE A 74 1.91 -7.52 14.80
N VAL A 75 1.42 -8.71 14.45
CA VAL A 75 0.49 -9.48 15.30
C VAL A 75 1.12 -9.75 16.66
N TYR A 76 2.39 -10.13 16.71
CA TYR A 76 3.13 -10.32 17.97
C TYR A 76 3.20 -9.03 18.81
N PHE A 77 3.67 -7.91 18.23
CA PHE A 77 3.80 -6.63 18.93
C PHE A 77 2.46 -6.02 19.32
N TYR A 78 1.40 -6.25 18.54
CA TYR A 78 0.06 -5.80 18.86
C TYR A 78 -0.44 -6.43 20.17
N HIS A 79 -0.24 -7.73 20.34
CA HIS A 79 -0.65 -8.46 21.54
C HIS A 79 0.24 -8.18 22.75
N LYS A 80 1.56 -8.03 22.52
CA LYS A 80 2.56 -7.85 23.58
C LYS A 80 2.62 -6.42 24.10
N GLU A 81 2.68 -5.44 23.21
CA GLU A 81 3.11 -4.07 23.55
C GLU A 81 2.04 -3.01 23.27
N ALA A 82 1.08 -3.27 22.39
CA ALA A 82 0.14 -2.25 21.91
C ALA A 82 -1.10 -2.04 22.77
N LYS A 83 -1.35 -2.89 23.77
CA LYS A 83 -2.47 -2.72 24.69
C LYS A 83 -2.33 -1.39 25.45
N GLY A 84 -3.37 -0.55 25.38
CA GLY A 84 -3.40 0.76 26.03
C GLY A 84 -2.56 1.86 25.37
N LYS A 85 -1.87 1.59 24.24
CA LYS A 85 -1.03 2.56 23.53
C LYS A 85 -1.63 2.91 22.15
N PRO A 86 -2.57 3.87 22.05
CA PRO A 86 -3.33 4.12 20.82
C PRO A 86 -2.45 4.58 19.64
N ILE A 87 -1.43 5.39 19.87
CA ILE A 87 -0.47 5.81 18.83
C ILE A 87 0.27 4.61 18.25
N PHE A 88 0.68 3.66 19.11
CA PHE A 88 1.38 2.46 18.67
C PHE A 88 0.45 1.54 17.87
N GLN A 89 -0.82 1.39 18.29
CA GLN A 89 -1.84 0.65 17.52
C GLN A 89 -2.08 1.27 16.13
N VAL A 90 -2.21 2.60 16.05
CA VAL A 90 -2.39 3.31 14.77
C VAL A 90 -1.16 3.12 13.87
N GLY A 91 0.05 3.21 14.43
CA GLY A 91 1.29 2.95 13.70
C GLY A 91 1.36 1.53 13.15
N LEU A 92 1.09 0.51 13.96
CA LEU A 92 1.06 -0.89 13.52
C LEU A 92 0.01 -1.12 12.41
N ASN A 93 -1.20 -0.56 12.55
CA ASN A 93 -2.25 -0.69 11.54
C ASN A 93 -1.87 -0.03 10.21
N ALA A 94 -1.21 1.13 10.24
CA ALA A 94 -0.70 1.80 9.04
C ALA A 94 0.33 0.93 8.30
N ILE A 95 1.23 0.27 9.05
CA ILE A 95 2.23 -0.64 8.47
C ILE A 95 1.53 -1.89 7.90
N THR A 96 0.56 -2.47 8.60
CA THR A 96 -0.21 -3.62 8.10
C THR A 96 -0.90 -3.29 6.77
N TRP A 97 -1.49 -2.09 6.66
CA TRP A 97 -2.12 -1.66 5.42
C TRP A 97 -1.11 -1.48 4.27
N TRP A 98 0.06 -0.91 4.54
CA TRP A 98 1.14 -0.82 3.54
C TRP A 98 1.59 -2.21 3.07
N SER A 99 1.83 -3.13 4.01
CA SER A 99 2.25 -4.50 3.71
C SER A 99 1.24 -5.23 2.83
N ASN A 100 -0.06 -5.10 3.09
CA ASN A 100 -1.10 -5.75 2.28
C ASN A 100 -1.12 -5.23 0.82
N ARG A 101 -0.88 -3.93 0.61
CA ARG A 101 -0.81 -3.37 -0.75
C ARG A 101 0.38 -3.91 -1.54
N GLU A 102 1.51 -4.16 -0.88
CA GLU A 102 2.71 -4.71 -1.52
C GLU A 102 2.54 -6.20 -1.85
N LEU A 103 1.93 -6.96 -0.94
CA LEU A 103 1.58 -8.36 -1.19
C LEU A 103 0.58 -8.51 -2.34
N TYR A 104 -0.43 -7.64 -2.44
CA TYR A 104 -1.35 -7.68 -3.59
C TYR A 104 -0.62 -7.43 -4.91
N ARG A 105 0.34 -6.49 -4.95
CA ARG A 105 1.17 -6.21 -6.13
C ARG A 105 2.10 -7.33 -6.52
N SER A 106 2.52 -8.20 -5.58
CA SER A 106 3.41 -9.32 -5.93
C SER A 106 2.67 -10.48 -6.60
N PHE A 107 1.33 -10.47 -6.62
CA PHE A 107 0.50 -11.49 -7.26
C PHE A 107 -0.13 -11.06 -8.61
N ILE A 108 0.05 -9.80 -9.04
CA ILE A 108 -0.49 -9.23 -10.29
C ILE A 108 0.61 -8.58 -11.12
#